data_AF-A0A140DT59-F1
#
_entry.id   AF-A0A140DT59-F1
#
_cell.length_a   1.000
_cell.length_b   1.000
_cell.length_c   1.000
_cell.angle_alpha   90.00
_cell.angle_beta   90.00
_cell.angle_gamma   90.00
#
_symmetry.space_group_name_H-M   'P 1'
#
loop_
_entity.id
_entity.type
_entity.pdbx_description
1 polymer ?
#
loop_
_entity_poly.entity_id
_entity_poly.type
_entity_poly.pdbx_seq_one_letter_code
_entity_poly.pdbx_strand_id
1 'polypeptide(L)'
;MKLHLYIVVTPALEQTVHQVQARLRQALPDLSFSPAAEQQSLENCLEFHGTADCTGQEAETFLHWLNNDPDGEDGEYWAYGFNTRMADPAIYYFRLEF
;
A
#
# COMPACT_ATOMS: atom_id res chain seq x y z
N MET A 1 15.61 7.25 -4.95
CA MET A 1 15.35 6.48 -3.72
C MET A 1 14.52 5.28 -4.12
N LYS A 2 14.62 4.15 -3.42
CA LYS A 2 13.90 2.94 -3.80
C LYS A 2 12.81 2.65 -2.79
N LEU A 3 11.57 2.81 -3.21
CA LEU A 3 10.42 2.53 -2.38
C LEU A 3 10.09 1.04 -2.44
N HIS A 4 9.84 0.45 -1.27
CA HIS A 4 9.38 -0.91 -1.08
C HIS A 4 8.06 -0.89 -0.31
N LEU A 5 7.01 -1.44 -0.92
CA LEU A 5 5.67 -1.46 -0.37
C LEU A 5 5.22 -2.91 -0.22
N TYR A 6 4.80 -3.31 0.97
CA TYR A 6 4.11 -4.58 1.21
C TYR A 6 2.64 -4.27 1.48
N ILE A 7 1.73 -5.03 0.86
CA ILE A 7 0.29 -4.76 0.91
C ILE A 7 -0.45 -6.05 1.15
N VAL A 8 -1.42 -5.99 2.05
CA VAL A 8 -2.42 -7.04 2.26
C VAL A 8 -3.77 -6.44 1.90
N VAL A 9 -4.53 -7.15 1.07
CA VAL A 9 -5.87 -6.76 0.62
C VAL A 9 -6.93 -7.77 1.02
N THR A 10 -8.16 -7.31 1.19
CA THR A 10 -9.36 -8.13 1.45
C THR A 10 -10.55 -7.57 0.67
N PRO A 11 -11.46 -8.40 0.10
CA PRO A 11 -11.45 -9.86 0.11
C PRO A 11 -10.36 -10.46 -0.81
N ALA A 12 -10.03 -11.74 -0.60
CA ALA A 12 -9.04 -12.50 -1.38
C ALA A 12 -9.54 -12.82 -2.79
N LEU A 13 -9.65 -11.79 -3.63
CA LEU A 13 -10.05 -11.87 -5.02
C LEU A 13 -8.97 -11.24 -5.90
N GLU A 14 -8.69 -11.88 -7.04
CA GLU A 14 -7.74 -11.34 -8.02
C GLU A 14 -8.17 -9.96 -8.52
N GLN A 15 -9.48 -9.73 -8.69
CA GLN A 15 -10.02 -8.43 -9.07
C GLN A 15 -9.69 -7.34 -8.03
N THR A 16 -9.72 -7.67 -6.74
CA THR A 16 -9.33 -6.76 -5.66
C THR A 16 -7.87 -6.34 -5.81
N VAL A 17 -6.99 -7.30 -6.08
CA VAL A 17 -5.56 -7.03 -6.30
C VAL A 17 -5.37 -6.11 -7.49
N HIS A 18 -5.99 -6.41 -8.64
CA HIS A 18 -5.90 -5.58 -9.85
C HIS A 18 -6.39 -4.15 -9.62
N GLN A 19 -7.51 -3.99 -8.90
CA GLN A 19 -8.06 -2.68 -8.56
C GLN A 19 -7.09 -1.88 -7.69
N VAL A 20 -6.56 -2.49 -6.61
CA VAL A 20 -5.63 -1.82 -5.71
C VAL A 20 -4.33 -1.45 -6.44
N GLN A 21 -3.76 -2.38 -7.22
CA GLN A 21 -2.57 -2.11 -8.04
C GLN A 21 -2.79 -0.96 -9.04
N ALA A 22 -3.96 -0.87 -9.67
CA ALA A 22 -4.29 0.22 -10.57
C ALA A 22 -4.33 1.58 -9.85
N ARG A 23 -4.93 1.64 -8.65
CA ARG A 23 -4.97 2.88 -7.85
C ARG A 23 -3.60 3.30 -7.36
N LEU A 24 -2.79 2.35 -6.91
CA LEU A 24 -1.42 2.62 -6.49
C LEU A 24 -0.59 3.18 -7.65
N ARG A 25 -0.74 2.64 -8.87
CA ARG A 25 -0.09 3.18 -10.08
C ARG A 25 -0.61 4.56 -10.49
N GLN A 26 -1.86 4.91 -10.18
CA GLN A 26 -2.33 6.27 -10.42
C GLN A 26 -1.61 7.29 -9.52
N ALA A 27 -1.25 6.89 -8.30
CA ALA A 27 -0.51 7.74 -7.36
C ALA A 27 1.01 7.72 -7.59
N LEU A 28 1.57 6.55 -7.94
CA LEU A 28 2.99 6.37 -8.26
C LEU A 28 3.14 5.47 -9.50
N PRO A 29 3.24 6.05 -10.71
CA PRO A 29 3.20 5.31 -11.98
C PRO A 29 4.26 4.23 -12.16
N ASP A 30 5.45 4.43 -11.59
CA ASP A 30 6.60 3.51 -11.75
C ASP A 30 6.53 2.28 -10.83
N LEU A 31 5.43 2.08 -10.10
CA LEU A 31 5.20 0.89 -9.29
C LEU A 31 5.10 -0.38 -10.13
N SER A 32 6.05 -1.27 -9.86
CA SER A 32 6.03 -2.67 -10.28
C SER A 32 5.59 -3.55 -9.12
N PHE A 33 4.80 -4.60 -9.40
CA PHE A 33 4.27 -5.49 -8.35
C PHE A 33 4.73 -6.93 -8.54
N SER A 34 4.91 -7.64 -7.42
CA SER A 34 5.01 -9.10 -7.42
C SER A 34 3.65 -9.73 -7.74
N PRO A 35 3.63 -11.03 -8.10
CA PRO A 35 2.40 -11.82 -8.01
C PRO A 35 1.82 -11.74 -6.60
N ALA A 36 0.49 -11.82 -6.49
CA ALA A 36 -0.19 -11.93 -5.21
C ALA A 36 -0.20 -13.38 -4.72
N ALA A 37 -0.13 -13.55 -3.41
CA ALA A 37 -0.20 -14.82 -2.73
C ALA A 37 -1.20 -14.76 -1.56
N GLU A 38 -1.64 -15.92 -1.07
CA GLU A 38 -2.47 -15.97 0.14
C GLU A 38 -1.67 -15.51 1.36
N GLN A 39 -2.28 -14.66 2.18
CA GLN A 39 -1.68 -14.20 3.43
C GLN A 39 -1.81 -15.33 4.46
N GLN A 40 -0.68 -15.90 4.91
CA GLN A 40 -0.68 -17.14 5.72
C GLN A 40 -1.34 -17.03 7.10
N SER A 41 -1.42 -15.84 7.66
CA SER A 41 -1.93 -15.55 9.01
C SER A 41 -3.33 -14.94 9.02
N LEU A 42 -3.90 -14.61 7.86
CA LEU A 42 -5.16 -13.89 7.72
C LEU A 42 -6.06 -14.57 6.69
N GLU A 43 -7.23 -15.02 7.13
CA GLU A 43 -8.23 -15.59 6.23
C GLU A 43 -8.78 -14.52 5.26
N ASN A 44 -9.12 -14.95 4.04
CA ASN A 44 -9.71 -14.09 3.01
C ASN A 44 -8.87 -12.83 2.71
N CYS A 45 -7.54 -12.97 2.77
CA CYS A 45 -6.58 -11.92 2.43
C CYS A 45 -5.56 -12.39 1.39
N LEU A 46 -5.17 -11.49 0.48
CA LEU A 46 -4.05 -11.67 -0.43
C LEU A 46 -2.95 -10.66 -0.10
N GLU A 47 -1.70 -11.08 -0.22
CA GLU A 47 -0.53 -10.23 -0.05
C GLU A 47 0.29 -10.09 -1.34
N PHE A 48 0.91 -8.93 -1.52
CA PHE A 48 1.86 -8.69 -2.60
C PHE A 48 2.83 -7.55 -2.25
N HIS A 49 3.92 -7.48 -3.01
CA HIS A 49 4.92 -6.42 -2.90
C HIS A 49 4.83 -5.47 -4.08
N GLY A 50 5.14 -4.20 -3.84
CA GLY A 50 5.36 -3.15 -4.83
C GLY A 50 6.76 -2.55 -4.68
N THR A 51 7.39 -2.19 -5.78
CA THR A 51 8.66 -1.45 -5.79
C THR A 51 8.65 -0.37 -6.85
N ALA A 52 9.21 0.80 -6.52
CA ALA A 52 9.38 1.91 -7.46
C ALA A 52 10.68 2.67 -7.18
N ASP A 53 11.32 3.18 -8.22
CA ASP A 53 12.30 4.25 -8.07
C ASP A 53 11.54 5.58 -8.04
N CYS A 54 11.81 6.41 -7.03
CA CYS A 54 11.16 7.70 -6.87
C CYS A 54 12.08 8.75 -6.24
N THR A 55 11.72 10.01 -6.42
CA THR A 55 12.29 11.16 -5.72
C THR A 55 11.73 11.26 -4.30
N GLY A 56 12.39 12.04 -3.43
CA GLY A 56 11.87 12.29 -2.07
C GLY A 56 10.49 12.95 -2.08
N GLN A 57 10.25 13.86 -3.02
CA GLN A 57 8.96 14.55 -3.16
C GLN A 57 7.84 13.60 -3.61
N GLU A 58 8.12 12.70 -4.55
CA GLU A 58 7.16 11.67 -4.98
C GLU A 58 6.84 10.69 -3.85
N ALA A 59 7.85 10.29 -3.07
CA ALA A 59 7.69 9.45 -1.90
C ALA A 59 6.79 10.10 -0.83
N GLU A 60 7.04 11.36 -0.48
CA GLU A 60 6.20 12.12 0.47
C GLU A 60 4.77 12.26 -0.07
N THR A 61 4.61 12.63 -1.33
CA THR A 61 3.29 12.77 -1.96
C THR A 61 2.52 11.45 -1.94
N PHE A 62 3.21 10.34 -2.24
CA PHE A 62 2.62 9.01 -2.23
C PHE A 62 2.25 8.55 -0.82
N LEU A 63 3.08 8.87 0.18
CA LEU A 63 2.79 8.62 1.60
C LEU A 63 1.54 9.37 2.07
N HIS A 64 1.44 10.67 1.79
CA HIS A 64 0.26 11.47 2.12
C HIS A 64 -1.00 10.99 1.39
N TRP A 65 -0.85 10.49 0.17
CA TRP A 65 -1.97 9.90 -0.56
C TRP A 65 -2.41 8.55 0.06
N LEU A 66 -1.45 7.71 0.46
CA LEU A 66 -1.70 6.41 1.11
C LEU A 66 -2.37 6.57 2.48
N ASN A 67 -1.86 7.52 3.27
CA ASN A 67 -2.34 7.83 4.61
C ASN A 67 -3.11 9.16 4.60
N ASN A 68 -4.44 9.09 4.54
CA ASN A 68 -5.30 10.27 4.58
C ASN A 68 -5.58 10.75 6.02
N ASP A 69 -4.62 10.60 6.93
CA ASP A 69 -4.65 11.20 8.27
C ASP A 69 -3.77 12.46 8.30
N PRO A 70 -4.36 13.65 8.09
CA PRO A 70 -3.62 14.90 8.06
C PRO A 70 -3.11 15.36 9.44
N ASP A 71 -3.53 14.70 10.53
CA ASP A 71 -3.23 15.09 11.91
C ASP A 71 -2.28 14.13 12.64
N GLY A 72 -1.81 13.06 11.97
CA GLY A 72 -0.87 12.08 12.54
C GLY A 72 0.57 12.63 12.61
N GLU A 73 1.30 12.33 13.70
CA GLU A 73 2.70 12.73 13.84
C GLU A 73 3.60 12.07 12.78
N ASP A 74 4.44 12.87 12.13
CA ASP A 74 5.45 12.41 11.18
C ASP A 74 6.43 11.44 11.85
N GLY A 75 6.42 10.16 11.45
CA GLY A 75 7.48 9.21 11.82
C GLY A 75 7.05 7.77 12.07
N GLU A 76 5.77 7.51 12.37
CA GLU A 76 5.29 6.16 12.70
C GLU A 76 4.54 5.49 11.53
N TYR A 77 5.19 5.41 10.35
CA TYR A 77 4.62 4.76 9.16
C TYR A 77 4.49 3.22 9.22
N TRP A 78 4.70 2.61 10.39
CA TRP A 78 5.17 1.22 10.50
C TRP A 78 4.06 0.19 10.78
N ALA A 79 2.85 0.59 11.17
CA ALA A 79 1.76 -0.35 11.44
C ALA A 79 0.39 0.34 11.42
N TYR A 80 -0.15 0.62 10.24
CA TYR A 80 -1.49 1.21 10.13
C TYR A 80 -2.55 0.15 9.88
N GLY A 81 -3.24 -0.23 10.96
CA GLY A 81 -4.55 -0.85 10.93
C GLY A 81 -5.38 -0.20 12.02
N PHE A 82 -6.62 0.17 11.70
CA PHE A 82 -7.72 0.55 12.61
C PHE A 82 -8.19 2.02 12.70
N ASN A 83 -7.37 3.07 12.50
CA ASN A 83 -7.86 4.46 12.73
C ASN A 83 -7.76 5.45 11.56
N THR A 84 -7.22 5.06 10.40
CA THR A 84 -7.07 5.96 9.24
C THR A 84 -7.92 5.49 8.06
N ARG A 85 -8.53 6.42 7.31
CA ARG A 85 -9.23 6.09 6.05
C ARG A 85 -8.17 5.73 5.01
N MET A 86 -7.99 4.44 4.75
CA MET A 86 -7.07 3.95 3.73
C MET A 86 -7.43 4.48 2.34
N ALA A 87 -6.41 4.71 1.51
CA ALA A 87 -6.56 5.17 0.12
C ALA A 87 -7.45 4.25 -0.74
N ASP A 88 -7.56 2.98 -0.36
CA ASP A 88 -8.55 2.04 -0.87
C ASP A 88 -9.15 1.22 0.29
N PRO A 89 -10.48 1.09 0.38
CA PRO A 89 -11.14 0.31 1.45
C PRO A 89 -10.80 -1.19 1.41
N ALA A 90 -10.26 -1.70 0.30
CA ALA A 90 -9.85 -3.09 0.16
C ALA A 90 -8.41 -3.34 0.62
N ILE A 91 -7.62 -2.30 0.89
CA ILE A 91 -6.35 -2.47 1.61
C ILE A 91 -6.72 -2.81 3.05
N TYR A 92 -6.15 -3.88 3.58
CA TYR A 92 -6.30 -4.28 4.99
C TYR A 92 -5.11 -3.81 5.83
N TYR A 93 -3.92 -3.91 5.25
CA TYR A 93 -2.66 -3.51 5.86
C TYR A 93 -1.66 -3.13 4.77
N PHE A 94 -0.75 -2.22 5.09
CA PHE A 94 0.44 -1.98 4.27
C PHE A 94 1.66 -1.66 5.14
N ARG A 95 2.84 -1.85 4.57
CA ARG A 95 4.11 -1.43 5.13
C ARG A 95 4.95 -0.76 4.06
N LEU A 96 5.54 0.40 4.36
CA LEU A 96 6.40 1.13 3.44
C LEU A 96 7.83 1.22 3.98
N GLU A 97 8.80 1.00 3.11
CA GLU A 97 10.25 1.07 3.36
C GLU A 97 10.93 1.83 2.20
N PHE A 98 12.08 2.48 2.46
CA PHE A 98 12.83 3.32 1.50
C PHE A 98 14.31 2.93 1.40
#